data_AF-A0A1I7CSW7-F1
#
_entry.id   AF-A0A1I7CSW7-F1
#
_cell.length_a   1.000
_cell.length_b   1.000
_cell.length_c   1.000
_cell.angle_alpha   90.00
_cell.angle_beta   90.00
_cell.angle_gamma   90.00
#
_symmetry.space_group_name_H-M   'P 1'
#
loop_
_entity.id
_entity.type
_entity.pdbx_description
1 polymer ?
#
loop_
_entity_poly.entity_id
_entity_poly.type
_entity_poly.pdbx_seq_one_letter_code
_entity_poly.pdbx_strand_id
1 'polypeptide(L)'
;MTTPIVHDVLTPRRLLLGLLLVAPLTLASEGYDLTFQGDASFAGAHGGQAVQAALVDADSGEVLELASGTVSADDDPTFSFDFPGALSEGGSYAVHYWIDSNFGGGSEGSCDPMGTDHQWSVALEASGGSVTHVESHDPGAQSEVCATFE
;
A
#
# COMPACT_ATOMS: atom_id res chain seq x y z
N MET A 1 -18.21 -92.36 13.24
CA MET A 1 -18.41 -91.47 12.09
C MET A 1 -18.53 -90.06 12.61
N THR A 2 -17.46 -89.27 12.51
CA THR A 2 -17.52 -87.83 12.79
C THR A 2 -16.51 -87.12 11.89
N THR A 3 -17.04 -86.26 11.04
CA THR A 3 -16.45 -85.45 9.99
C THR A 3 -15.53 -84.35 10.56
N PRO A 4 -14.47 -83.91 9.86
CA PRO A 4 -13.75 -82.69 10.22
C PRO A 4 -14.43 -81.46 9.58
N ILE A 5 -14.47 -80.35 10.29
CA ILE A 5 -14.82 -79.02 9.74
C ILE A 5 -13.61 -78.11 9.85
N VAL A 6 -13.24 -77.56 8.69
CA VAL A 6 -12.15 -76.63 8.45
C VAL A 6 -12.59 -75.24 8.91
N HIS A 7 -11.76 -74.54 9.69
CA HIS A 7 -12.03 -73.14 10.04
C HIS A 7 -11.45 -72.20 9.00
N ASP A 8 -12.35 -71.38 8.49
CA ASP A 8 -12.22 -70.44 7.39
C ASP A 8 -11.39 -69.20 7.78
N VAL A 9 -10.71 -68.65 6.77
CA VAL A 9 -9.79 -67.51 6.86
C VAL A 9 -10.60 -66.22 6.84
N LEU A 10 -10.47 -65.38 7.87
CA LEU A 10 -11.04 -64.02 7.86
C LEU A 10 -9.93 -62.97 7.82
N THR A 11 -9.71 -62.46 6.60
CA THR A 11 -8.86 -61.30 6.30
C THR A 11 -9.60 -60.00 6.70
N PRO A 12 -8.99 -59.07 7.43
CA PRO A 12 -9.62 -57.79 7.73
C PRO A 12 -9.62 -56.87 6.50
N ARG A 13 -10.83 -56.51 6.05
CA ARG A 13 -11.10 -55.58 4.96
C ARG A 13 -10.77 -54.15 5.41
N ARG A 14 -9.66 -53.60 4.91
CA ARG A 14 -9.30 -52.18 5.08
C ARG A 14 -10.38 -51.29 4.43
N LEU A 15 -11.13 -50.53 5.23
CA LEU A 15 -11.80 -49.33 4.73
C LEU A 15 -10.81 -48.17 4.83
N LEU A 16 -10.24 -47.76 3.70
CA LEU A 16 -9.66 -46.43 3.57
C LEU A 16 -10.81 -45.44 3.38
N LEU A 17 -11.09 -44.65 4.42
CA LEU A 17 -11.94 -43.47 4.32
C LEU A 17 -11.09 -42.37 3.65
N GLY A 18 -11.30 -42.18 2.34
CA GLY A 18 -10.64 -41.12 1.58
C GLY A 18 -11.17 -39.76 2.03
N LEU A 19 -10.39 -39.03 2.81
CA LEU A 19 -10.65 -37.64 3.17
C LEU A 19 -10.31 -36.77 1.95
N LEU A 20 -11.33 -36.32 1.22
CA LEU A 20 -11.19 -35.30 0.18
C LEU A 20 -10.94 -33.95 0.88
N LEU A 21 -9.67 -33.56 1.02
CA LEU A 21 -9.30 -32.17 1.29
C LEU A 21 -9.70 -31.35 0.06
N VAL A 22 -10.82 -30.64 0.14
CA VAL A 22 -11.07 -29.52 -0.77
C VAL A 22 -10.29 -28.34 -0.20
N ALA A 23 -9.09 -28.11 -0.71
CA ALA A 23 -8.37 -26.88 -0.42
C ALA A 23 -9.15 -25.71 -1.04
N PRO A 24 -9.47 -24.64 -0.28
CA PRO A 24 -10.00 -23.43 -0.90
C PRO A 24 -8.92 -22.88 -1.84
N LEU A 25 -9.27 -22.72 -3.12
CA LEU A 25 -8.49 -21.90 -4.03
C LEU A 25 -8.59 -20.47 -3.52
N THR A 26 -7.56 -20.00 -2.82
CA THR A 26 -7.39 -18.57 -2.60
C THR A 26 -7.01 -18.02 -3.98
N LEU A 27 -7.95 -17.42 -4.70
CA LEU A 27 -7.57 -16.55 -5.80
C LEU A 27 -6.78 -15.42 -5.16
N ALA A 28 -5.45 -15.45 -5.30
CA ALA A 28 -4.68 -14.24 -5.09
C ALA A 28 -5.23 -13.26 -6.11
N SER A 29 -6.03 -12.29 -5.67
CA SER A 29 -6.20 -11.08 -6.45
C SER A 29 -4.78 -10.54 -6.58
N GLU A 30 -4.21 -10.58 -7.78
CA GLU A 30 -2.95 -9.91 -8.03
C GLU A 30 -3.22 -8.43 -7.73
N GLY A 31 -2.62 -7.92 -6.65
CA GLY A 31 -2.73 -6.52 -6.31
C GLY A 31 -2.19 -5.67 -7.47
N TYR A 32 -2.70 -4.46 -7.59
CA TYR A 32 -2.23 -3.51 -8.59
C TYR A 32 -1.23 -2.52 -7.99
N ASP A 33 -0.30 -2.07 -8.81
CA ASP A 33 0.73 -1.13 -8.37
C ASP A 33 0.17 0.30 -8.35
N LEU A 34 0.65 1.11 -7.41
CA LEU A 34 0.53 2.57 -7.47
C LEU A 34 1.91 3.17 -7.72
N THR A 35 2.03 4.07 -8.70
CA THR A 35 3.15 4.99 -8.83
C THR A 35 2.65 6.40 -8.52
N PHE A 36 3.13 6.99 -7.43
CA PHE A 36 2.80 8.36 -7.01
C PHE A 36 3.96 9.31 -7.32
N GLN A 37 3.68 10.42 -8.00
CA GLN A 37 4.69 11.34 -8.51
C GLN A 37 4.35 12.79 -8.20
N GLY A 38 5.39 13.62 -8.07
CA GLY A 38 5.28 15.07 -8.15
C GLY A 38 5.84 15.55 -9.48
N ASP A 39 5.11 16.41 -10.19
CA ASP A 39 5.60 17.00 -11.42
C ASP A 39 6.71 18.06 -11.18
N ALA A 40 7.20 18.65 -12.27
CA ALA A 40 8.23 19.68 -12.26
C ALA A 40 7.91 20.95 -11.43
N SER A 41 6.64 21.19 -11.05
CA SER A 41 6.27 22.39 -10.29
C SER A 41 6.83 22.44 -8.87
N PHE A 42 7.18 21.28 -8.30
CA PHE A 42 7.86 21.21 -6.99
C PHE A 42 9.33 21.62 -7.05
N ALA A 43 10.00 21.49 -8.21
CA ALA A 43 11.46 21.62 -8.33
C ALA A 43 11.99 22.98 -7.84
N GLY A 44 11.22 24.05 -8.02
CA GLY A 44 11.62 25.40 -7.64
C GLY A 44 11.65 25.62 -6.12
N ALA A 45 10.48 25.65 -5.49
CA ALA A 45 10.37 25.99 -4.07
C ALA A 45 10.89 24.88 -3.14
N HIS A 46 10.87 23.64 -3.62
CA HIS A 46 11.10 22.46 -2.79
C HIS A 46 12.31 21.61 -3.23
N GLY A 47 13.00 21.97 -4.31
CA GLY A 47 14.18 21.24 -4.78
C GLY A 47 15.23 21.04 -3.67
N GLY A 48 15.60 19.79 -3.43
CA GLY A 48 16.54 19.37 -2.39
C GLY A 48 15.92 19.12 -1.01
N GLN A 49 14.63 19.38 -0.82
CA GLN A 49 13.93 19.11 0.45
C GLN A 49 13.47 17.66 0.54
N ALA A 50 13.37 17.15 1.77
CA ALA A 50 12.84 15.81 2.00
C ALA A 50 11.34 15.78 1.71
N VAL A 51 10.88 14.64 1.19
CA VAL A 51 9.46 14.37 0.94
C VAL A 51 9.14 12.99 1.48
N GLN A 52 8.00 12.85 2.14
CA GLN A 52 7.47 11.56 2.57
C GLN A 52 6.04 11.41 2.09
N ALA A 53 5.66 10.17 1.78
CA ALA A 53 4.31 9.80 1.37
C ALA A 53 3.87 8.53 2.12
N ALA A 54 2.59 8.45 2.42
CA ALA A 54 1.92 7.32 3.02
C ALA A 54 0.74 6.93 2.15
N LEU A 55 0.66 5.67 1.74
CA LEU A 55 -0.56 5.12 1.17
C LEU A 55 -1.46 4.69 2.33
N VAL A 56 -2.69 5.19 2.33
CA VAL A 56 -3.66 5.02 3.40
C VAL A 56 -4.92 4.38 2.83
N ASP A 57 -5.47 3.38 3.53
CA ASP A 57 -6.82 2.88 3.27
C ASP A 57 -7.84 3.93 3.74
N ALA A 58 -8.63 4.48 2.81
CA ALA A 58 -9.48 5.63 3.10
C ALA A 58 -10.66 5.29 4.03
N ASP A 59 -11.09 4.03 4.05
CA ASP A 59 -12.24 3.58 4.85
C ASP A 59 -11.86 3.39 6.33
N SER A 60 -10.68 2.84 6.59
CA SER A 60 -10.19 2.52 7.94
C SER A 60 -9.23 3.57 8.52
N GLY A 61 -8.57 4.35 7.65
CA GLY A 61 -7.45 5.23 8.01
C GLY A 61 -6.15 4.47 8.29
N GLU A 62 -6.07 3.18 7.96
CA GLU A 62 -4.85 2.37 8.13
C GLU A 62 -3.76 2.82 7.16
N VAL A 63 -2.54 3.04 7.69
CA VAL A 63 -1.35 3.26 6.86
C VAL A 63 -0.89 1.92 6.32
N LEU A 64 -1.00 1.74 5.01
CA LEU A 64 -0.63 0.50 4.33
C LEU A 64 0.87 0.45 4.04
N GLU A 65 1.43 1.57 3.60
CA GLU A 65 2.85 1.66 3.24
C GLU A 65 3.36 3.11 3.34
N LEU A 66 4.66 3.26 3.62
CA LEU A 66 5.35 4.54 3.71
C LEU A 66 6.50 4.58 2.69
N ALA A 67 6.71 5.74 2.08
CA ALA A 67 7.82 6.02 1.19
C ALA A 67 8.48 7.36 1.56
N SER A 68 9.79 7.46 1.34
CA SER A 68 10.55 8.68 1.59
C SER A 68 11.56 8.93 0.47
N GLY A 69 11.87 10.20 0.25
CA GLY A 69 12.80 10.63 -0.78
C GLY A 69 13.18 12.09 -0.65
N THR A 70 13.65 12.64 -1.76
CA THR A 70 14.04 14.04 -1.88
C THR A 70 13.46 14.59 -3.18
N VAL A 71 12.91 15.80 -3.13
CA VAL A 71 12.42 16.49 -4.32
C VAL A 71 13.62 16.85 -5.18
N SER A 72 13.69 16.33 -6.40
CA SER A 72 14.70 16.72 -7.38
C SER A 72 14.49 18.17 -7.83
N ALA A 73 15.59 18.91 -7.96
CA ALA A 73 15.58 20.27 -8.49
C ALA A 73 15.63 20.30 -10.03
N ASP A 74 15.97 19.17 -10.66
CA ASP A 74 16.33 19.10 -12.08
C ASP A 74 15.53 18.05 -12.88
N ASP A 75 14.89 17.09 -12.20
CA ASP A 75 14.15 15.99 -12.85
C ASP A 75 12.65 16.27 -12.99
N ASP A 76 12.02 15.56 -13.93
CA ASP A 76 10.57 15.48 -14.11
C ASP A 76 10.20 13.99 -14.39
N PRO A 77 9.52 13.29 -13.45
CA PRO A 77 8.97 13.80 -12.19
C PRO A 77 10.04 14.15 -11.15
N THR A 78 9.72 15.08 -10.25
CA THR A 78 10.63 15.55 -9.20
C THR A 78 10.79 14.56 -8.06
N PHE A 79 9.79 13.71 -7.83
CA PHE A 79 9.88 12.51 -7.01
C PHE A 79 8.95 11.44 -7.59
N SER A 80 9.25 10.17 -7.35
CA SER A 80 8.42 9.03 -7.76
C SER A 80 8.52 7.92 -6.71
N PHE A 81 7.37 7.48 -6.20
CA PHE A 81 7.27 6.37 -5.26
C PHE A 81 6.39 5.29 -5.85
N ASP A 82 6.88 4.04 -5.79
CA ASP A 82 6.14 2.87 -6.23
C ASP A 82 5.66 2.08 -5.00
N PHE A 83 4.39 1.68 -5.00
CA PHE A 83 3.73 0.84 -4.00
C PHE A 83 3.24 -0.43 -4.70
N PRO A 84 4.10 -1.46 -4.84
CA PRO A 84 3.80 -2.62 -5.67
C PRO A 84 2.69 -3.49 -5.07
N GLY A 85 1.68 -3.81 -5.86
CA GLY A 85 0.55 -4.64 -5.46
C GLY A 85 -0.31 -4.10 -4.32
N ALA A 86 -0.18 -2.81 -4.00
CA ALA A 86 -0.84 -2.20 -2.84
C ALA A 86 -2.35 -1.95 -3.05
N LEU A 87 -2.81 -1.85 -4.30
CA LEU A 87 -4.19 -1.54 -4.63
C LEU A 87 -5.02 -2.79 -4.92
N SER A 88 -6.27 -2.78 -4.48
CA SER A 88 -7.29 -3.78 -4.83
C SER A 88 -8.39 -3.15 -5.68
N GLU A 89 -8.97 -3.91 -6.61
CA GLU A 89 -10.10 -3.44 -7.43
C GLU A 89 -11.25 -2.98 -6.53
N GLY A 90 -11.74 -1.77 -6.76
CA GLY A 90 -12.83 -1.16 -6.01
C GLY A 90 -12.45 -0.64 -4.62
N GLY A 91 -11.18 -0.68 -4.23
CA GLY A 91 -10.70 -0.06 -3.00
C GLY A 91 -10.63 1.47 -3.10
N SER A 92 -10.85 2.14 -1.96
CA SER A 92 -10.71 3.59 -1.81
C SER A 92 -9.49 3.88 -0.94
N TYR A 93 -8.62 4.75 -1.44
CA TYR A 93 -7.32 5.04 -0.84
C TYR A 93 -7.10 6.54 -0.75
N ALA A 94 -6.13 6.93 0.07
CA ALA A 94 -5.55 8.25 0.03
C ALA A 94 -4.03 8.17 0.03
N VAL A 95 -3.37 9.13 -0.61
CA VAL A 95 -1.95 9.40 -0.37
C VAL A 95 -1.84 10.63 0.50
N HIS A 96 -1.34 10.44 1.70
CA HIS A 96 -0.92 11.54 2.56
C HIS A 96 0.54 11.81 2.27
N TYR A 97 0.93 13.05 2.02
CA TYR A 97 2.33 13.38 1.78
C TYR A 97 2.65 14.78 2.28
N TRP A 98 3.92 14.98 2.58
CA TRP A 98 4.43 16.27 3.03
C TRP A 98 5.86 16.50 2.55
N ILE A 99 6.23 17.77 2.48
CA ILE A 99 7.58 18.23 2.15
C ILE A 99 8.13 19.01 3.33
N ASP A 100 9.29 18.56 3.80
CA ASP A 100 10.07 19.08 4.92
C ASP A 100 10.67 20.45 4.58
N SER A 101 9.80 21.45 4.63
CA SER A 101 10.10 22.80 4.19
C SER A 101 10.72 23.62 5.31
N ASN A 102 10.43 23.27 6.57
CA ASN A 102 10.95 23.93 7.76
C ASN A 102 10.71 25.45 7.78
N PHE A 103 9.64 25.94 7.13
CA PHE A 103 9.34 27.35 7.06
C PHE A 103 9.17 27.94 8.46
N GLY A 104 9.85 29.07 8.72
CA GLY A 104 9.79 29.72 10.03
C GLY A 104 10.53 29.00 11.16
N GLY A 105 11.31 27.94 10.88
CA GLY A 105 12.16 27.25 11.86
C GLY A 105 11.58 25.95 12.39
N GLY A 106 11.17 25.05 11.48
CA GLY A 106 10.71 23.70 11.78
C GLY A 106 11.77 22.74 12.31
N SER A 107 11.39 21.48 12.40
CA SER A 107 12.13 20.33 12.87
C SER A 107 12.52 19.44 11.68
N GLU A 108 13.76 19.59 11.20
CA GLU A 108 14.29 18.80 10.09
C GLU A 108 14.05 17.29 10.28
N GLY A 109 13.44 16.67 9.27
CA GLY A 109 13.09 15.26 9.24
C GLY A 109 11.77 14.89 9.91
N SER A 110 10.98 15.86 10.38
CA SER A 110 9.68 15.65 11.03
C SER A 110 8.57 16.39 10.29
N CYS A 111 7.36 15.83 10.26
CA CYS A 111 6.20 16.53 9.73
C CYS A 111 5.74 17.58 10.75
N ASP A 112 5.96 18.85 10.46
CA ASP A 112 5.48 19.97 11.25
C ASP A 112 4.13 20.51 10.74
N PRO A 113 3.38 21.30 11.53
CA PRO A 113 2.10 21.87 11.10
C PRO A 113 2.21 22.68 9.78
N MET A 114 1.07 22.83 9.05
CA MET A 114 0.95 23.47 7.72
C MET A 114 1.60 24.87 7.55
N GLY A 115 1.94 25.55 8.64
CA GLY A 115 2.67 26.83 8.59
C GLY A 115 4.18 26.67 8.41
N THR A 116 4.69 25.45 8.59
CA THR A 116 6.10 25.08 8.61
C THR A 116 6.42 24.13 7.47
N ASP A 117 5.59 23.10 7.28
CA ASP A 117 5.69 22.19 6.13
C ASP A 117 4.48 22.31 5.22
N HIS A 118 4.68 21.95 3.96
CA HIS A 118 3.55 21.74 3.07
C HIS A 118 3.12 20.28 3.12
N GLN A 119 1.81 20.07 3.21
CA GLN A 119 1.24 18.77 3.54
C GLN A 119 -0.15 18.62 2.89
N TRP A 120 -0.46 17.43 2.40
CA TRP A 120 -1.61 17.18 1.54
C TRP A 120 -2.18 15.79 1.74
N SER A 121 -3.47 15.64 1.43
CA SER A 121 -4.19 14.37 1.35
C SER A 121 -4.87 14.28 -0.01
N VAL A 122 -4.59 13.22 -0.76
CA VAL A 122 -5.08 13.02 -2.13
C VAL A 122 -5.87 11.75 -2.18
N ALA A 123 -7.15 11.83 -2.55
CA ALA A 123 -7.98 10.65 -2.76
C ALA A 123 -7.59 9.90 -4.04
N LEU A 124 -7.55 8.57 -3.95
CA LEU A 124 -7.27 7.66 -5.05
C LEU A 124 -8.35 6.57 -5.11
N GLU A 125 -8.85 6.32 -6.32
CA GLU A 125 -9.84 5.29 -6.58
C GLU A 125 -9.23 4.20 -7.47
N ALA A 126 -9.23 2.95 -7.00
CA ALA A 126 -8.66 1.84 -7.74
C ALA A 126 -9.73 1.19 -8.64
N SER A 127 -9.81 1.60 -9.91
CA SER A 127 -10.82 1.11 -10.86
C SER A 127 -10.48 -0.25 -11.52
N GLY A 128 -9.51 -1.00 -10.97
CA GLY A 128 -9.02 -2.26 -11.54
C GLY A 128 -7.86 -2.04 -12.52
N GLY A 129 -6.62 -2.18 -12.03
CA GLY A 129 -5.39 -1.94 -12.77
C GLY A 129 -4.38 -1.09 -11.99
N SER A 130 -3.11 -1.13 -12.40
CA SER A 130 -2.08 -0.27 -11.81
C SER A 130 -2.35 1.19 -12.15
N VAL A 131 -2.07 2.08 -11.19
CA VAL A 131 -2.36 3.51 -11.26
C VAL A 131 -1.06 4.30 -11.25
N THR A 132 -0.93 5.29 -12.13
CA THR A 132 0.05 6.36 -11.99
C THR A 132 -0.69 7.64 -11.66
N HIS A 133 -0.41 8.21 -10.50
CA HIS A 133 -0.99 9.46 -10.03
C HIS A 133 0.09 10.53 -9.93
N VAL A 134 -0.20 11.73 -10.44
CA VAL A 134 0.75 12.84 -10.49
C VAL A 134 0.13 14.06 -9.82
N GLU A 135 0.84 14.60 -8.84
CA GLU A 135 0.50 15.84 -8.15
C GLU A 135 1.29 17.02 -8.70
N SER A 136 0.66 18.19 -8.62
CA SER A 136 1.31 19.49 -8.85
C SER A 136 1.42 20.24 -7.52
N HIS A 137 2.43 21.09 -7.38
CA HIS A 137 2.62 21.91 -6.20
C HIS A 137 1.48 22.93 -6.05
N ASP A 138 0.55 22.65 -5.13
CA ASP A 138 -0.54 23.56 -4.77
C ASP A 138 -0.57 23.82 -3.25
N PRO A 139 0.15 24.85 -2.76
CA PRO A 139 0.14 25.20 -1.34
C PRO A 139 -1.21 25.77 -0.85
N GLY A 140 -2.18 26.00 -1.74
CA GLY A 140 -3.54 26.42 -1.40
C GLY A 140 -4.48 25.26 -1.03
N ALA A 141 -4.10 24.02 -1.35
CA ALA A 141 -4.90 22.81 -1.16
C ALA A 141 -4.42 21.91 0.00
N GLN A 142 -3.69 22.49 0.96
CA GLN A 142 -3.11 21.73 2.07
C GLN A 142 -4.15 21.06 2.97
N SER A 143 -3.74 19.98 3.63
CA SER A 143 -4.55 19.21 4.58
C SER A 143 -3.72 18.74 5.77
N GLU A 144 -4.34 18.64 6.96
CA GLU A 144 -3.71 18.12 8.18
C GLU A 144 -3.41 16.61 8.10
N VAL A 145 -2.15 16.23 7.87
CA VAL A 145 -1.75 14.81 7.70
C VAL A 145 -0.59 14.33 8.58
N CYS A 146 0.05 15.19 9.38
CA CYS A 146 1.22 14.76 10.17
C CYS A 146 0.94 13.59 11.13
N ALA A 147 -0.30 13.45 11.62
CA ALA A 147 -0.69 12.30 12.46
C ALA A 147 -0.53 10.93 11.76
N THR A 148 -0.37 10.90 10.44
CA THR A 148 -0.10 9.68 9.65
C THR A 148 1.35 9.19 9.79
N PHE A 149 2.28 10.06 10.21
CA PHE A 149 3.73 9.79 10.20
C PHE A 149 4.33 9.61 11.61
N GLU A 150 3.49 9.46 12.64
CA GLU A 150 3.85 9.32 14.07
C GLU A 150 3.84 7.87 14.58
#